data_AF-A0A7Z0DQT6-F1
#
_entry.id   AF-A0A7Z0DQT6-F1
#
_cell.length_a   1.000
_cell.length_b   1.000
_cell.length_c   1.000
_cell.angle_alpha   90.00
_cell.angle_beta   90.00
_cell.angle_gamma   90.00
#
_symmetry.space_group_name_H-M   'P 1'
#
loop_
_entity.id
_entity.type
_entity.pdbx_description
1 polymer ?
#
loop_
_entity_poly.entity_id
_entity_poly.type
_entity_poly.pdbx_seq_one_letter_code
_entity_poly.pdbx_strand_id
1 'polypeptide(L)'
;MQKTLIVHSGTFKTGSTAIQTFLARASREGKLPPEVAYPTIGRGEHSIQHQNLYSQLLGEVLFSPALGTWEQLVESIVSGSAETTVISCEAFSMLEPEHIKAIGEYARQAGAKVRWVHYVRDQATFYNAFYVERLMVMRPEHAELVDLPFEDFREWSPLDMSFLRYGEFADTITDAIPDVDLRLRPFIRKELRHGNAVADFLDTCELPIQGEGAGTSNVGSGWRTVETARHFAPIVAAAPMRGRLRGADSWKATRLRWIQIIRGDYVTLTTRLGWNKSSAVYMTPEFRRQLLDEYRDDNLTIGKLGGFSFTDMIEQSSFPDYNIGDYASIPGDEVMQVMKLVMQGLHTIPEEIQEEVEAGRARRREATPPRRRSIRSILRR
;
A
#
# COMPACT_ATOMS: atom_id res chain seq x y z
N MET A 1 18.82 -29.14 6.16
CA MET A 1 18.21 -28.17 7.10
C MET A 1 16.72 -28.12 6.81
N GLN A 2 15.90 -27.66 7.76
CA GLN A 2 14.47 -27.45 7.48
C GLN A 2 14.33 -26.08 6.81
N LYS A 3 13.59 -26.00 5.69
CA LYS A 3 13.36 -24.75 4.96
C LYS A 3 12.54 -23.77 5.79
N THR A 4 12.61 -22.49 5.45
CA THR A 4 11.84 -21.42 6.11
C THR A 4 10.99 -20.66 5.10
N LEU A 5 9.71 -20.51 5.38
CA LEU A 5 8.83 -19.55 4.73
C LEU A 5 8.74 -18.31 5.62
N ILE A 6 9.35 -17.22 5.18
CA ILE A 6 9.19 -15.91 5.81
C ILE A 6 7.93 -15.26 5.25
N VAL A 7 6.97 -15.00 6.14
CA VAL A 7 5.78 -14.22 5.84
C VAL A 7 6.00 -12.81 6.37
N HIS A 8 6.28 -11.87 5.48
CA HIS A 8 6.30 -10.46 5.83
C HIS A 8 4.89 -9.90 5.73
N SER A 9 4.30 -9.62 6.89
CA SER A 9 3.16 -8.74 7.00
C SER A 9 3.56 -7.47 7.73
N GLY A 10 2.76 -6.44 7.63
CA GLY A 10 3.07 -5.18 8.26
C GLY A 10 1.93 -4.26 8.01
N THR A 11 1.54 -3.55 9.05
CA THR A 11 0.43 -2.61 8.92
C THR A 11 0.81 -1.55 7.91
N PHE A 12 -0.16 -1.05 7.14
CA PHE A 12 0.13 -0.12 6.06
C PHE A 12 1.05 1.02 6.54
N LYS A 13 1.88 1.57 5.65
CA LYS A 13 2.81 2.67 5.99
C LYS A 13 3.96 2.27 6.96
N THR A 14 4.37 1.01 6.98
CA THR A 14 5.55 0.53 7.73
C THR A 14 6.78 0.29 6.84
N GLY A 15 6.87 0.96 5.68
CA GLY A 15 8.01 0.83 4.78
C GLY A 15 8.00 -0.43 3.91
N SER A 16 6.92 -1.21 3.94
CA SER A 16 6.75 -2.43 3.15
C SER A 16 6.96 -2.23 1.64
N THR A 17 6.52 -1.12 1.05
CA THR A 17 6.84 -0.78 -0.35
C THR A 17 8.35 -0.72 -0.63
N ALA A 18 9.16 -0.21 0.29
CA ALA A 18 10.61 -0.15 0.13
C ALA A 18 11.23 -1.56 0.22
N ILE A 19 10.79 -2.36 1.20
CA ILE A 19 11.20 -3.77 1.38
C ILE A 19 10.87 -4.59 0.13
N GLN A 20 9.62 -4.53 -0.33
CA GLN A 20 9.13 -5.25 -1.50
C GLN A 20 9.84 -4.84 -2.78
N THR A 21 10.03 -3.52 -3.00
CA THR A 21 10.77 -3.01 -4.15
C THR A 21 12.20 -3.53 -4.16
N PHE A 22 12.89 -3.48 -3.01
CA PHE A 22 14.25 -4.00 -2.89
C PHE A 22 14.31 -5.49 -3.22
N LEU A 23 13.47 -6.32 -2.58
CA LEU A 23 13.47 -7.77 -2.79
C LEU A 23 13.09 -8.15 -4.22
N ALA A 24 12.07 -7.50 -4.81
CA ALA A 24 11.66 -7.73 -6.19
C ALA A 24 12.78 -7.40 -7.18
N ARG A 25 13.45 -6.26 -6.97
CA ARG A 25 14.58 -5.83 -7.79
C ARG A 25 15.78 -6.77 -7.64
N ALA A 26 16.18 -7.09 -6.40
CA ALA A 26 17.30 -7.96 -6.13
C ALA A 26 17.08 -9.37 -6.72
N SER A 27 15.86 -9.91 -6.59
CA SER A 27 15.45 -11.16 -7.22
C SER A 27 15.60 -11.12 -8.74
N ARG A 28 15.00 -10.10 -9.40
CA ARG A 28 15.07 -9.92 -10.85
C ARG A 28 16.50 -9.75 -11.37
N GLU A 29 17.36 -9.10 -10.60
CA GLU A 29 18.76 -8.86 -10.94
C GLU A 29 19.69 -10.02 -10.56
N GLY A 30 19.18 -11.11 -9.99
CA GLY A 30 20.00 -12.25 -9.55
C GLY A 30 20.96 -11.91 -8.41
N LYS A 31 20.62 -10.90 -7.59
CA LYS A 31 21.44 -10.37 -6.49
C LYS A 31 21.05 -10.92 -5.12
N LEU A 32 20.02 -11.76 -5.05
CA LEU A 32 19.74 -12.51 -3.84
C LEU A 32 20.77 -13.66 -3.69
N PRO A 33 21.24 -13.94 -2.47
CA PRO A 33 22.02 -15.14 -2.19
C PRO A 33 21.27 -16.40 -2.64
N PRO A 34 21.97 -17.46 -3.12
CA PRO A 34 21.33 -18.69 -3.60
C PRO A 34 20.38 -19.37 -2.59
N GLU A 35 20.61 -19.14 -1.30
CA GLU A 35 19.81 -19.65 -0.20
C GLU A 35 18.51 -18.86 0.07
N VAL A 36 18.30 -17.70 -0.58
CA VAL A 36 17.12 -16.84 -0.40
C VAL A 36 16.35 -16.69 -1.72
N ALA A 37 15.06 -17.04 -1.68
CA ALA A 37 14.12 -16.80 -2.76
C ALA A 37 13.10 -15.71 -2.43
N TYR A 38 12.83 -14.82 -3.38
CA TYR A 38 11.68 -13.91 -3.38
C TYR A 38 10.89 -14.13 -4.69
N PRO A 39 9.94 -15.08 -4.70
CA PRO A 39 9.40 -15.64 -5.93
C PRO A 39 8.52 -14.64 -6.69
N THR A 40 8.35 -14.89 -7.98
CA THR A 40 7.34 -14.22 -8.82
C THR A 40 5.94 -14.78 -8.60
N ILE A 41 5.83 -16.00 -8.05
CA ILE A 41 4.56 -16.67 -7.73
C ILE A 41 3.76 -15.79 -6.78
N GLY A 42 2.56 -15.40 -7.19
CA GLY A 42 1.72 -14.50 -6.41
C GLY A 42 1.87 -13.01 -6.74
N ARG A 43 2.80 -12.66 -7.64
CA ARG A 43 3.06 -11.28 -8.07
C ARG A 43 2.61 -11.10 -9.53
N GLY A 44 1.93 -9.99 -9.80
CA GLY A 44 1.77 -9.50 -11.19
C GLY A 44 3.12 -9.15 -11.83
N GLU A 45 3.17 -9.06 -13.15
CA GLU A 45 4.37 -8.75 -13.95
C GLU A 45 5.13 -7.49 -13.45
N HIS A 46 4.38 -6.48 -13.01
CA HIS A 46 4.92 -5.24 -12.46
C HIS A 46 4.67 -5.09 -10.95
N SER A 47 4.15 -6.12 -10.28
CA SER A 47 3.89 -6.09 -8.85
C SER A 47 5.15 -6.44 -8.07
N ILE A 48 5.43 -5.62 -7.05
CA ILE A 48 6.49 -5.88 -6.08
C ILE A 48 6.01 -6.76 -4.91
N GLN A 49 4.70 -6.90 -4.73
CA GLN A 49 4.07 -7.61 -3.61
C GLN A 49 3.30 -8.86 -4.05
N HIS A 50 3.10 -9.79 -3.11
CA HIS A 50 2.44 -11.08 -3.29
C HIS A 50 0.91 -11.01 -3.11
N GLN A 51 0.28 -9.95 -3.64
CA GLN A 51 -1.16 -9.68 -3.46
C GLN A 51 -2.04 -10.85 -3.94
N ASN A 52 -1.64 -11.57 -4.99
CA ASN A 52 -2.45 -12.66 -5.53
C ASN A 52 -2.56 -13.84 -4.55
N LEU A 53 -1.53 -14.07 -3.72
CA LEU A 53 -1.58 -15.09 -2.66
C LEU A 53 -2.56 -14.71 -1.54
N TYR A 54 -2.62 -13.42 -1.20
CA TYR A 54 -3.63 -12.89 -0.28
C TYR A 54 -5.04 -13.08 -0.86
N SER A 55 -5.25 -12.67 -2.13
CA SER A 55 -6.56 -12.79 -2.78
C SER A 55 -7.01 -14.25 -2.95
N GLN A 56 -6.08 -15.21 -3.11
CA GLN A 56 -6.41 -16.64 -3.11
C GLN A 56 -7.01 -17.08 -1.78
N LEU A 57 -6.40 -16.70 -0.65
CA LEU A 57 -6.85 -17.09 0.68
C LEU A 57 -8.28 -16.59 0.95
N LEU A 58 -8.58 -15.36 0.53
CA LEU A 58 -9.90 -14.76 0.72
C LEU A 58 -10.95 -15.20 -0.31
N GLY A 59 -10.58 -15.97 -1.34
CA GLY A 59 -11.48 -16.28 -2.45
C GLY A 59 -11.97 -15.05 -3.21
N GLU A 60 -11.15 -14.00 -3.27
CA GLU A 60 -11.52 -12.72 -3.89
C GLU A 60 -11.67 -12.82 -5.41
N VAL A 61 -12.56 -12.00 -5.97
CA VAL A 61 -12.77 -11.86 -7.43
C VAL A 61 -11.49 -11.45 -8.17
N LEU A 62 -10.54 -10.79 -7.49
CA LEU A 62 -9.28 -10.34 -8.06
C LEU A 62 -8.19 -11.43 -8.11
N PHE A 63 -8.43 -12.61 -7.52
CA PHE A 63 -7.52 -13.73 -7.62
C PHE A 63 -7.40 -14.21 -9.08
N SER A 64 -6.16 -14.42 -9.52
CA SER A 64 -5.83 -14.96 -10.83
C SER A 64 -4.86 -16.13 -10.71
N PRO A 65 -5.27 -17.38 -11.01
CA PRO A 65 -4.36 -18.53 -11.01
C PRO A 65 -3.14 -18.35 -11.93
N ALA A 66 -3.27 -17.55 -12.99
CA ALA A 66 -2.18 -17.26 -13.92
C ALA A 66 -1.03 -16.48 -13.29
N LEU A 67 -1.28 -15.77 -12.17
CA LEU A 67 -0.26 -15.03 -11.43
C LEU A 67 0.40 -15.86 -10.32
N GLY A 68 0.08 -17.15 -10.22
CA GLY A 68 0.66 -18.03 -9.20
C GLY A 68 -0.31 -18.37 -8.07
N THR A 69 -0.26 -19.60 -7.56
CA THR A 69 -1.05 -20.07 -6.40
C THR A 69 -0.16 -20.50 -5.23
N TRP A 70 -0.77 -20.67 -4.06
CA TRP A 70 -0.13 -21.27 -2.89
C TRP A 70 0.39 -22.69 -3.16
N GLU A 71 -0.33 -23.50 -3.94
CA GLU A 71 0.11 -24.85 -4.33
C GLU A 71 1.39 -24.79 -5.19
N GLN A 72 1.45 -23.85 -6.13
CA GLN A 72 2.66 -23.62 -6.93
C GLN A 72 3.81 -23.07 -6.08
N LEU A 73 3.52 -22.24 -5.08
CA LEU A 73 4.52 -21.79 -4.12
C LEU A 73 5.06 -22.97 -3.31
N VAL A 74 4.20 -23.88 -2.82
CA VAL A 74 4.60 -25.10 -2.14
C VAL A 74 5.50 -25.95 -3.02
N GLU A 75 5.11 -26.23 -4.26
CA GLU A 75 5.93 -26.99 -5.22
C GLU A 75 7.30 -26.32 -5.46
N SER A 76 7.32 -25.00 -5.61
CA SER A 76 8.56 -24.23 -5.77
C SER A 76 9.46 -24.31 -4.54
N ILE A 77 8.89 -24.28 -3.32
CA ILE A 77 9.68 -24.42 -2.09
C ILE A 77 10.21 -25.84 -1.99
N VAL A 78 9.42 -26.87 -2.28
CA VAL A 78 9.84 -28.28 -2.20
C VAL A 78 10.99 -28.55 -3.18
N SER A 79 10.81 -28.18 -4.45
CA SER A 79 11.75 -28.47 -5.54
C SER A 79 12.95 -27.52 -5.60
N GLY A 80 12.84 -26.31 -5.06
CA GLY A 80 13.89 -25.30 -5.09
C GLY A 80 15.08 -25.60 -4.17
N SER A 81 16.24 -25.01 -4.46
CA SER A 81 17.44 -25.11 -3.62
C SER A 81 17.53 -24.05 -2.51
N ALA A 82 16.63 -23.06 -2.51
CA ALA A 82 16.63 -22.02 -1.50
C ALA A 82 16.23 -22.59 -0.13
N GLU A 83 16.97 -22.22 0.91
CA GLU A 83 16.67 -22.58 2.30
C GLU A 83 15.60 -21.66 2.89
N THR A 84 15.52 -20.42 2.40
CA THR A 84 14.55 -19.41 2.83
C THR A 84 13.76 -18.86 1.64
N THR A 85 12.44 -18.88 1.74
CA THR A 85 11.54 -18.22 0.79
C THR A 85 10.80 -17.09 1.49
N VAL A 86 10.84 -15.90 0.93
CA VAL A 86 10.20 -14.71 1.48
C VAL A 86 8.98 -14.36 0.64
N ILE A 87 7.81 -14.26 1.27
CA ILE A 87 6.63 -13.64 0.68
C ILE A 87 6.29 -12.36 1.45
N SER A 88 5.73 -11.39 0.74
CA SER A 88 5.38 -10.10 1.35
C SER A 88 4.13 -9.51 0.74
N CYS A 89 3.20 -9.14 1.62
CA CYS A 89 2.01 -8.36 1.30
C CYS A 89 1.57 -7.59 2.55
N GLU A 90 1.35 -6.28 2.45
CA GLU A 90 0.84 -5.48 3.58
C GLU A 90 -0.54 -6.01 4.03
N ALA A 91 -1.37 -6.43 3.07
CA ALA A 91 -2.70 -6.95 3.33
C ALA A 91 -2.72 -8.25 4.16
N PHE A 92 -1.59 -8.95 4.31
CA PHE A 92 -1.52 -10.09 5.23
C PHE A 92 -1.81 -9.70 6.69
N SER A 93 -1.75 -8.41 7.06
CA SER A 93 -2.17 -7.93 8.39
C SER A 93 -3.69 -7.92 8.61
N MET A 94 -4.48 -8.31 7.61
CA MET A 94 -5.96 -8.36 7.67
C MET A 94 -6.48 -9.78 7.51
N LEU A 95 -5.62 -10.79 7.71
CA LEU A 95 -6.03 -12.19 7.58
C LEU A 95 -6.72 -12.66 8.86
N GLU A 96 -7.88 -13.29 8.67
CA GLU A 96 -8.59 -14.01 9.73
C GLU A 96 -7.90 -15.34 10.11
N PRO A 97 -8.22 -15.93 11.29
CA PRO A 97 -7.54 -17.11 11.82
C PRO A 97 -7.47 -18.30 10.84
N GLU A 98 -8.54 -18.56 10.09
CA GLU A 98 -8.59 -19.66 9.11
C GLU A 98 -7.60 -19.48 7.96
N HIS A 99 -7.36 -18.24 7.53
CA HIS A 99 -6.41 -17.94 6.47
C HIS A 99 -4.97 -18.10 6.96
N ILE A 100 -4.68 -17.66 8.19
CA ILE A 100 -3.36 -17.82 8.80
C ILE A 100 -3.07 -19.31 9.02
N LYS A 101 -4.06 -20.07 9.47
CA LYS A 101 -3.96 -21.53 9.59
C LYS A 101 -3.64 -22.18 8.24
N ALA A 102 -4.30 -21.75 7.17
CA ALA A 102 -4.01 -22.24 5.82
C ALA A 102 -2.56 -21.97 5.39
N ILE A 103 -1.99 -20.79 5.72
CA ILE A 103 -0.57 -20.50 5.49
C ILE A 103 0.32 -21.49 6.24
N GLY A 104 0.02 -21.79 7.50
CA GLY A 104 0.72 -22.81 8.29
C GLY A 104 0.64 -24.21 7.64
N GLU A 105 -0.52 -24.57 7.10
CA GLU A 105 -0.71 -25.84 6.40
C GLU A 105 0.09 -25.91 5.09
N TYR A 106 0.12 -24.84 4.29
CA TYR A 106 0.96 -24.77 3.09
C TYR A 106 2.46 -24.84 3.42
N ALA A 107 2.92 -24.13 4.46
CA ALA A 107 4.30 -24.22 4.90
C ALA A 107 4.68 -25.65 5.33
N ARG A 108 3.79 -26.32 6.07
CA ARG A 108 3.97 -27.72 6.46
C ARG A 108 4.02 -28.66 5.25
N GLN A 109 3.14 -28.48 4.26
CA GLN A 109 3.17 -29.24 3.01
C GLN A 109 4.49 -29.03 2.25
N ALA A 110 5.06 -27.83 2.32
CA ALA A 110 6.35 -27.52 1.72
C ALA A 110 7.57 -28.04 2.52
N GLY A 111 7.35 -28.67 3.67
CA GLY A 111 8.43 -29.07 4.58
C GLY A 111 9.16 -27.88 5.21
N ALA A 112 8.51 -26.72 5.29
CA ALA A 112 9.07 -25.48 5.80
C ALA A 112 8.47 -25.08 7.16
N LYS A 113 9.26 -24.35 7.96
CA LYS A 113 8.76 -23.61 9.13
C LYS A 113 8.28 -22.23 8.72
N VAL A 114 7.32 -21.68 9.46
CA VAL A 114 6.87 -20.30 9.28
C VAL A 114 7.67 -19.38 10.20
N ARG A 115 8.29 -18.37 9.62
CA ARG A 115 8.77 -17.18 10.32
C ARG A 115 7.88 -16.02 9.92
N TRP A 116 7.11 -15.51 10.87
CA TRP A 116 6.20 -14.40 10.62
C TRP A 116 6.82 -13.11 11.10
N VAL A 117 7.12 -12.19 10.19
CA VAL A 117 7.65 -10.86 10.53
C VAL A 117 6.55 -9.85 10.37
N HIS A 118 6.14 -9.21 11.47
CA HIS A 118 5.06 -8.24 11.51
C HIS A 118 5.54 -6.88 12.02
N TYR A 119 5.46 -5.86 11.16
CA TYR A 119 5.73 -4.47 11.58
C TYR A 119 4.51 -3.81 12.23
N VAL A 120 4.73 -3.28 13.44
CA VAL A 120 3.76 -2.51 14.21
C VAL A 120 4.15 -1.03 14.23
N ARG A 121 3.19 -0.12 14.20
CA ARG A 121 3.43 1.34 14.14
C ARG A 121 2.59 2.04 15.19
N ASP A 122 3.06 3.17 15.73
CA ASP A 122 2.20 4.03 16.57
C ASP A 122 0.86 4.30 15.84
N GLN A 123 -0.23 3.81 16.40
CA GLN A 123 -1.57 3.88 15.82
C GLN A 123 -1.96 5.33 15.53
N ALA A 124 -1.63 6.28 16.40
CA ALA A 124 -1.93 7.70 16.16
C ALA A 124 -1.19 8.23 14.93
N THR A 125 0.07 7.85 14.75
CA THR A 125 0.84 8.23 13.55
C THR A 125 0.33 7.54 12.29
N PHE A 126 -0.25 6.34 12.43
CA PHE A 126 -0.91 5.63 11.34
C PHE A 126 -2.17 6.39 10.91
N TYR A 127 -3.08 6.69 11.85
CA TYR A 127 -4.32 7.42 11.58
C TYR A 127 -4.06 8.70 10.81
N ASN A 128 -3.11 9.52 11.27
CA ASN A 128 -2.74 10.75 10.59
C ASN A 128 -2.19 10.48 9.16
N ALA A 129 -1.26 9.54 9.01
CA ALA A 129 -0.69 9.22 7.70
C ALA A 129 -1.73 8.65 6.73
N PHE A 130 -2.68 7.86 7.23
CA PHE A 130 -3.74 7.26 6.43
C PHE A 130 -4.76 8.30 5.99
N TYR A 131 -5.19 9.19 6.89
CA TYR A 131 -6.05 10.33 6.56
C TYR A 131 -5.43 11.25 5.51
N VAL A 132 -4.18 11.67 5.72
CA VAL A 132 -3.43 12.49 4.77
C VAL A 132 -3.37 11.82 3.41
N GLU A 133 -3.12 10.51 3.36
CA GLU A 133 -3.16 9.79 2.10
C GLU A 133 -4.56 9.87 1.46
N ARG A 134 -5.65 9.63 2.20
CA ARG A 134 -7.02 9.64 1.66
C ARG A 134 -7.35 10.97 0.99
N LEU A 135 -6.98 12.10 1.62
CA LEU A 135 -7.13 13.44 1.05
C LEU A 135 -6.28 13.60 -0.23
N MET A 136 -5.05 13.09 -0.22
CA MET A 136 -4.13 13.19 -1.34
C MET A 136 -4.48 12.33 -2.55
N VAL A 137 -5.31 11.28 -2.41
CA VAL A 137 -5.67 10.43 -3.56
C VAL A 137 -6.64 11.14 -4.53
N MET A 138 -7.29 12.23 -4.12
CA MET A 138 -8.22 13.03 -4.95
C MET A 138 -9.27 12.18 -5.67
N ARG A 139 -9.76 11.12 -5.00
CA ARG A 139 -10.70 10.19 -5.62
C ARG A 139 -12.14 10.67 -5.47
N PRO A 140 -13.00 10.44 -6.48
CA PRO A 140 -14.41 10.83 -6.41
C PRO A 140 -15.14 10.21 -5.22
N GLU A 141 -14.87 8.95 -4.90
CA GLU A 141 -15.48 8.27 -3.76
C GLU A 141 -15.14 8.90 -2.40
N HIS A 142 -14.10 9.73 -2.33
CA HIS A 142 -13.71 10.44 -1.10
C HIS A 142 -14.13 11.91 -1.11
N ALA A 143 -14.72 12.43 -2.20
CA ALA A 143 -14.97 13.85 -2.36
C ALA A 143 -15.94 14.41 -1.31
N GLU A 144 -16.90 13.62 -0.84
CA GLU A 144 -17.83 14.01 0.24
C GLU A 144 -17.19 13.90 1.63
N LEU A 145 -16.05 13.22 1.73
CA LEU A 145 -15.34 12.94 2.98
C LEU A 145 -14.26 13.99 3.27
N VAL A 146 -13.90 14.82 2.28
CA VAL A 146 -12.81 15.80 2.41
C VAL A 146 -13.15 16.95 3.36
N ASP A 147 -14.43 17.18 3.65
CA ASP A 147 -14.87 18.25 4.55
C ASP A 147 -15.08 17.75 5.99
N LEU A 148 -14.96 16.43 6.22
CA LEU A 148 -15.14 15.88 7.55
C LEU A 148 -13.93 16.18 8.46
N PRO A 149 -14.19 16.50 9.74
CA PRO A 149 -13.16 16.57 10.77
C PRO A 149 -12.27 15.33 10.80
N PHE A 150 -11.02 15.51 11.26
CA PHE A 150 -10.07 14.41 11.35
C PHE A 150 -10.50 13.36 12.37
N GLU A 151 -11.12 13.79 13.47
CA GLU A 151 -11.65 12.94 14.52
C GLU A 151 -12.76 12.02 14.00
N ASP A 152 -13.57 12.53 13.07
CA ASP A 152 -14.65 11.77 12.43
C ASP A 152 -14.11 10.75 11.43
N PHE A 153 -12.82 10.83 11.04
CA PHE A 153 -12.17 9.90 10.10
C PHE A 153 -12.34 8.43 10.47
N ARG A 154 -12.38 8.15 11.77
CA ARG A 154 -12.61 6.80 12.25
C ARG A 154 -13.92 6.22 11.75
N GLU A 155 -14.98 7.01 11.72
CA GLU A 155 -16.33 6.53 11.41
C GLU A 155 -16.53 6.30 9.90
N TRP A 156 -15.80 7.02 9.06
CA TRP A 156 -15.96 6.95 7.61
C TRP A 156 -14.82 6.28 6.87
N SER A 157 -13.76 5.84 7.57
CA SER A 157 -12.67 5.10 6.95
C SER A 157 -13.22 3.95 6.10
N PRO A 158 -12.81 3.84 4.82
CA PRO A 158 -13.26 2.75 3.96
C PRO A 158 -12.66 1.40 4.36
N LEU A 159 -11.73 1.39 5.32
CA LEU A 159 -11.17 0.20 5.93
C LEU A 159 -11.64 0.14 7.39
N ASP A 160 -12.06 -1.04 7.81
CA ASP A 160 -12.23 -1.33 9.23
C ASP A 160 -10.88 -1.15 9.93
N MET A 161 -10.81 -0.26 10.92
CA MET A 161 -9.58 0.04 11.64
C MET A 161 -9.23 -1.02 12.69
N SER A 162 -10.00 -2.11 12.79
CA SER A 162 -9.72 -3.28 13.64
C SER A 162 -8.35 -3.90 13.36
N PHE A 163 -7.81 -3.80 12.13
CA PHE A 163 -6.44 -4.26 11.83
C PHE A 163 -5.33 -3.50 12.59
N LEU A 164 -5.69 -2.43 13.32
CA LEU A 164 -4.78 -1.73 14.25
C LEU A 164 -4.65 -2.39 15.62
N ARG A 165 -5.45 -3.43 15.90
CA ARG A 165 -5.31 -4.32 17.07
C ARG A 165 -4.19 -5.33 16.80
N TYR A 166 -2.95 -4.87 16.81
CA TYR A 166 -1.81 -5.69 16.41
C TYR A 166 -1.51 -6.79 17.42
N GLY A 167 -1.81 -6.59 18.70
CA GLY A 167 -1.72 -7.61 19.74
C GLY A 167 -2.68 -8.76 19.49
N GLU A 168 -3.96 -8.47 19.23
CA GLU A 168 -4.97 -9.47 18.85
C GLU A 168 -4.57 -10.24 17.57
N PHE A 169 -4.05 -9.54 16.56
CA PHE A 169 -3.56 -10.16 15.33
C PHE A 169 -2.33 -11.05 15.59
N ALA A 170 -1.42 -10.62 16.46
CA ALA A 170 -0.23 -11.39 16.85
C ALA A 170 -0.60 -12.67 17.61
N ASP A 171 -1.53 -12.59 18.58
CA ASP A 171 -2.08 -13.75 19.30
C ASP A 171 -2.73 -14.72 18.31
N THR A 172 -3.52 -14.20 17.36
CA THR A 172 -4.15 -15.00 16.31
C THR A 172 -3.12 -15.78 15.48
N ILE A 173 -1.97 -15.18 15.16
CA ILE A 173 -0.88 -15.88 14.46
C ILE A 173 -0.33 -17.03 15.30
N THR A 174 -0.05 -16.80 16.58
CA THR A 174 0.51 -17.83 17.46
C THR A 174 -0.48 -18.98 17.71
N ASP A 175 -1.77 -18.68 17.80
CA ASP A 175 -2.81 -19.69 17.99
C ASP A 175 -3.03 -20.53 16.72
N ALA A 176 -3.01 -19.88 15.55
CA ALA A 176 -3.23 -20.55 14.27
C ALA A 176 -2.03 -21.41 13.81
N ILE A 177 -0.81 -21.07 14.24
CA ILE A 177 0.44 -21.75 13.86
C ILE A 177 1.28 -22.04 15.12
N PRO A 178 1.09 -23.20 15.79
CA PRO A 178 1.65 -23.49 17.12
C PRO A 178 3.19 -23.40 17.27
N ASP A 179 3.96 -23.44 16.18
CA ASP A 179 5.43 -23.39 16.17
C ASP A 179 5.98 -22.22 15.33
N VAL A 180 5.20 -21.15 15.17
CA VAL A 180 5.60 -19.98 14.39
C VAL A 180 6.76 -19.22 15.07
N ASP A 181 7.79 -18.88 14.30
CA ASP A 181 8.79 -17.88 14.69
C ASP A 181 8.19 -16.49 14.43
N LEU A 182 7.40 -15.99 15.38
CA LEU A 182 6.78 -14.67 15.30
C LEU A 182 7.78 -13.59 15.73
N ARG A 183 8.00 -12.60 14.86
CA ARG A 183 8.86 -11.44 15.08
C ARG A 183 8.07 -10.16 14.91
N LEU A 184 7.69 -9.55 16.03
CA LEU A 184 7.08 -8.23 16.05
C LEU A 184 8.17 -7.15 15.98
N ARG A 185 8.01 -6.16 15.10
CA ARG A 185 9.01 -5.11 14.90
C ARG A 185 8.41 -3.71 14.92
N PRO A 186 8.74 -2.87 15.92
CA PRO A 186 8.31 -1.48 15.95
C PRO A 186 8.88 -0.67 14.78
N PHE A 187 7.99 -0.09 13.98
CA PHE A 187 8.33 0.88 12.94
C PHE A 187 8.44 2.29 13.54
N ILE A 188 9.51 2.51 14.28
CA ILE A 188 9.88 3.84 14.78
C ILE A 188 11.18 4.24 14.10
N ARG A 189 11.15 5.30 13.27
CA ARG A 189 12.26 5.65 12.36
C ARG A 189 13.63 5.71 13.04
N LYS A 190 13.71 6.32 14.22
CA LYS A 190 14.96 6.44 15.02
C LYS A 190 15.47 5.10 15.56
N GLU A 191 14.58 4.11 15.67
CA GLU A 191 14.89 2.77 16.19
C GLU A 191 15.14 1.75 15.06
N LEU A 192 14.96 2.11 13.78
CA LEU A 192 15.21 1.21 12.66
C LEU A 192 16.70 0.85 12.59
N ARG A 193 16.99 -0.44 12.52
CA ARG A 193 18.36 -0.93 12.40
C ARG A 193 18.96 -0.42 11.10
N HIS A 194 20.19 0.07 11.17
CA HIS A 194 20.89 0.72 10.06
C HIS A 194 20.11 1.89 9.41
N GLY A 195 19.18 2.51 10.16
CA GLY A 195 18.50 3.75 9.79
C GLY A 195 17.48 3.64 8.65
N ASN A 196 17.15 2.44 8.17
CA ASN A 196 16.19 2.27 7.07
C ASN A 196 15.40 0.95 7.14
N ALA A 197 14.21 0.94 6.56
CA ALA A 197 13.28 -0.18 6.65
C ALA A 197 13.77 -1.46 5.96
N VAL A 198 14.58 -1.34 4.89
CA VAL A 198 15.10 -2.49 4.15
C VAL A 198 16.12 -3.24 5.01
N ALA A 199 17.16 -2.53 5.48
CA ALA A 199 18.18 -3.13 6.33
C ALA A 199 17.59 -3.67 7.64
N ASP A 200 16.64 -2.94 8.24
CA ASP A 200 15.92 -3.40 9.42
C ASP A 200 15.16 -4.71 9.18
N PHE A 201 14.50 -4.86 8.03
CA PHE A 201 13.82 -6.09 7.65
C PHE A 201 14.79 -7.24 7.43
N LEU A 202 15.86 -7.01 6.67
CA LEU A 202 16.86 -8.05 6.37
C LEU A 202 17.48 -8.59 7.66
N ASP A 203 17.86 -7.69 8.58
CA ASP A 203 18.41 -8.07 9.88
C ASP A 203 17.36 -8.77 10.77
N THR A 204 16.12 -8.27 10.81
CA THR A 204 15.01 -8.91 11.55
C THR A 204 14.67 -10.29 11.00
N CYS A 205 14.89 -10.53 9.71
CA CYS A 205 14.72 -11.83 9.09
C CYS A 205 15.98 -12.72 9.17
N GLU A 206 17.10 -12.23 9.68
CA GLU A 206 18.43 -12.89 9.64
C GLU A 206 18.86 -13.28 8.22
N LEU A 207 18.51 -12.46 7.23
CA LEU A 207 18.87 -12.72 5.84
C LEU A 207 20.32 -12.30 5.60
N PRO A 208 21.14 -13.12 4.91
CA PRO A 208 22.54 -12.82 4.60
C PRO A 208 22.66 -11.81 3.43
N ILE A 209 21.89 -10.73 3.48
CA ILE A 209 21.79 -9.72 2.43
C ILE A 209 22.17 -8.38 3.02
N GLN A 210 23.11 -7.69 2.37
CA GLN A 210 23.36 -6.28 2.64
C GLN A 210 22.43 -5.45 1.74
N GLY A 211 21.56 -4.66 2.36
CA GLY A 211 20.62 -3.79 1.65
C GLY A 211 20.78 -2.36 2.11
N GLU A 212 21.19 -1.48 1.20
CA GLU A 212 21.01 -0.03 1.40
C GLU A 212 19.59 0.33 0.97
N GLY A 213 18.77 0.77 1.91
CA GLY A 213 17.50 1.41 1.58
C GLY A 213 17.75 2.73 0.87
N ALA A 214 16.76 3.22 0.10
CA ALA A 214 16.81 4.59 -0.39
C ALA A 214 16.91 5.54 0.82
N GLY A 215 18.08 6.12 1.04
CA GLY A 215 18.37 7.03 2.16
C GLY A 215 17.61 8.36 2.10
N THR A 216 16.69 8.52 1.15
CA THR A 216 15.85 9.71 1.08
C THR A 216 14.80 9.64 2.18
N SER A 217 14.90 10.55 3.13
CA SER A 217 13.81 10.85 4.06
C SER A 217 12.55 11.16 3.26
N ASN A 218 11.62 10.20 3.19
CA ASN A 218 10.25 10.47 2.75
C ASN A 218 9.60 11.40 3.77
N VAL A 219 9.86 12.69 3.63
CA VAL A 219 9.06 13.73 4.28
C VAL A 219 7.67 13.61 3.66
N GLY A 220 6.66 13.46 4.51
CA GLY A 220 5.28 13.35 4.02
C GLY A 220 4.83 14.65 3.37
N SER A 221 3.68 14.61 2.70
CA SER A 221 3.03 15.82 2.19
C SER A 221 2.80 16.80 3.34
N GLY A 222 3.27 18.04 3.19
CA GLY A 222 3.04 19.09 4.18
C GLY A 222 1.64 19.68 4.08
N TRP A 223 1.22 20.41 5.11
CA TRP A 223 -0.17 20.85 5.26
C TRP A 223 -0.67 21.65 4.05
N ARG A 224 0.16 22.51 3.44
CA ARG A 224 -0.23 23.26 2.22
C ARG A 224 -0.56 22.33 1.06
N THR A 225 0.25 21.28 0.88
CA THR A 225 0.03 20.23 -0.12
C THR A 225 -1.21 19.42 0.19
N VAL A 226 -1.52 19.14 1.45
CA VAL A 226 -2.71 18.35 1.79
C VAL A 226 -3.98 19.19 1.67
N GLU A 227 -3.99 20.41 2.20
CA GLU A 227 -5.15 21.32 2.13
C GLU A 227 -5.46 21.77 0.71
N THR A 228 -4.45 22.08 -0.10
CA THR A 228 -4.67 22.36 -1.53
C THR A 228 -5.24 21.14 -2.25
N ALA A 229 -4.83 19.92 -1.88
CA ALA A 229 -5.38 18.71 -2.46
C ALA A 229 -6.84 18.48 -2.03
N ARG A 230 -7.17 18.77 -0.76
CA ARG A 230 -8.54 18.75 -0.22
C ARG A 230 -9.47 19.62 -1.07
N HIS A 231 -9.05 20.85 -1.39
CA HIS A 231 -9.84 21.77 -2.23
C HIS A 231 -9.96 21.35 -3.70
N PHE A 232 -8.96 20.66 -4.27
CA PHE A 232 -9.01 20.20 -5.65
C PHE A 232 -9.68 18.84 -5.84
N ALA A 233 -9.78 18.03 -4.80
CA ALA A 233 -10.37 16.70 -4.89
C ALA A 233 -11.80 16.72 -5.48
N PRO A 234 -12.74 17.62 -5.09
CA PRO A 234 -14.05 17.71 -5.72
C PRO A 234 -14.01 18.07 -7.21
N ILE A 235 -13.06 18.92 -7.62
CA ILE A 235 -12.91 19.35 -9.02
C ILE A 235 -12.41 18.18 -9.88
N VAL A 236 -11.38 17.47 -9.40
CA VAL A 236 -10.85 16.26 -10.06
C VAL A 236 -11.91 15.16 -10.11
N ALA A 237 -12.70 15.03 -9.04
CA ALA A 237 -13.81 14.10 -8.93
C ALA A 237 -14.94 14.40 -9.93
N ALA A 238 -15.24 15.67 -10.19
CA ALA A 238 -16.28 16.10 -11.12
C ALA A 238 -15.83 16.10 -12.59
N ALA A 239 -14.54 15.90 -12.88
CA ALA A 239 -14.00 15.97 -14.23
C ALA A 239 -14.68 14.97 -15.21
N PRO A 240 -15.18 15.42 -16.38
CA PRO A 240 -15.98 14.60 -17.30
C PRO A 240 -15.12 13.64 -18.14
N MET A 241 -14.51 12.66 -17.48
CA MET A 241 -13.56 11.73 -18.13
C MET A 241 -14.22 10.56 -18.88
N ARG A 242 -15.50 10.26 -18.61
CA ARG A 242 -16.18 9.08 -19.19
C ARG A 242 -16.17 9.08 -20.72
N GLY A 243 -16.38 10.22 -21.35
CA GLY A 243 -16.34 10.35 -22.82
C GLY A 243 -14.93 10.20 -23.37
N ARG A 244 -13.95 10.79 -22.69
CA ARG A 244 -12.53 10.80 -23.08
C ARG A 244 -11.89 9.42 -23.00
N LEU A 245 -12.21 8.67 -21.95
CA LEU A 245 -11.71 7.32 -21.71
C LEU A 245 -12.52 6.23 -22.42
N ARG A 246 -13.48 6.61 -23.28
CA ARG A 246 -14.27 5.65 -24.05
C ARG A 246 -13.35 4.91 -25.01
N GLY A 247 -13.13 3.62 -24.75
CA GLY A 247 -12.23 2.79 -25.56
C GLY A 247 -11.29 1.96 -24.72
N ALA A 248 -10.91 2.46 -23.54
CA ALA A 248 -10.13 1.69 -22.58
C ALA A 248 -10.87 0.42 -22.15
N ASP A 249 -10.11 -0.62 -21.82
CA ASP A 249 -10.64 -1.91 -21.39
C ASP A 249 -11.40 -1.78 -20.06
N SER A 250 -10.88 -0.96 -19.14
CA SER A 250 -11.58 -0.57 -17.91
C SER A 250 -11.50 0.95 -17.71
N TRP A 251 -12.63 1.63 -17.94
CA TRP A 251 -12.70 3.09 -17.76
C TRP A 251 -12.39 3.52 -16.31
N LYS A 252 -12.78 2.69 -15.32
CA LYS A 252 -12.50 2.95 -13.89
C LYS A 252 -11.01 2.88 -13.59
N ALA A 253 -10.34 1.79 -13.99
CA ALA A 253 -8.91 1.61 -13.76
C ALA A 253 -8.07 2.67 -14.49
N THR A 254 -8.47 3.02 -15.71
CA THR A 254 -7.83 4.08 -16.51
C THR A 254 -8.00 5.45 -15.86
N ARG A 255 -9.20 5.75 -15.33
CA ARG A 255 -9.44 6.99 -14.59
C ARG A 255 -8.57 7.07 -13.33
N LEU A 256 -8.43 5.98 -12.59
CA LEU A 256 -7.57 5.95 -11.40
C LEU A 256 -6.10 6.20 -11.75
N ARG A 257 -5.58 5.60 -12.82
CA ARG A 257 -4.22 5.90 -13.30
C ARG A 257 -4.05 7.35 -13.73
N TRP A 258 -5.01 7.89 -14.46
CA TRP A 258 -5.00 9.32 -14.81
C TRP A 258 -4.96 10.24 -13.58
N ILE A 259 -5.75 9.96 -12.52
CA ILE A 259 -5.68 10.69 -11.24
C ILE A 259 -4.29 10.53 -10.59
N GLN A 260 -3.70 9.33 -10.64
CA GLN A 260 -2.37 9.08 -10.08
C GLN A 260 -1.28 9.90 -10.78
N ILE A 261 -1.36 10.08 -12.11
CA ILE A 261 -0.43 10.93 -12.88
C ILE A 261 -0.54 12.38 -12.42
N ILE A 262 -1.76 12.94 -12.40
CA ILE A 262 -2.00 14.32 -11.92
C ILE A 262 -1.47 14.49 -10.50
N ARG A 263 -1.74 13.52 -9.62
CA ARG A 263 -1.25 13.54 -8.24
C ARG A 263 0.29 13.52 -8.20
N GLY A 264 0.96 12.76 -9.06
CA GLY A 264 2.41 12.72 -9.15
C GLY A 264 3.02 14.07 -9.52
N ASP A 265 2.45 14.70 -10.54
CA ASP A 265 2.85 16.05 -10.99
C ASP A 265 2.58 17.10 -9.89
N TYR A 266 1.43 17.00 -9.23
CA TYR A 266 1.05 17.82 -8.10
C TYR A 266 2.04 17.71 -6.93
N VAL A 267 2.40 16.49 -6.51
CA VAL A 267 3.38 16.27 -5.43
C VAL A 267 4.76 16.79 -5.83
N THR A 268 5.16 16.62 -7.09
CA THR A 268 6.43 17.14 -7.62
C THR A 268 6.48 18.66 -7.54
N LEU A 269 5.44 19.35 -8.02
CA LEU A 269 5.37 20.80 -7.99
C LEU A 269 5.35 21.34 -6.56
N THR A 270 4.49 20.82 -5.69
CA THR A 270 4.39 21.26 -4.29
C THR A 270 5.69 21.04 -3.52
N THR A 271 6.45 19.98 -3.84
CA THR A 271 7.79 19.77 -3.29
C THR A 271 8.76 20.86 -3.75
N ARG A 272 8.74 21.25 -5.03
CA ARG A 272 9.57 22.34 -5.57
C ARG A 272 9.23 23.70 -4.96
N LEU A 273 7.96 23.92 -4.61
CA LEU A 273 7.49 25.09 -3.87
C LEU A 273 7.89 25.07 -2.39
N GLY A 274 8.52 23.99 -1.91
CA GLY A 274 8.94 23.86 -0.52
C GLY A 274 7.80 23.63 0.46
N TRP A 275 6.63 23.18 -0.02
CA TRP A 275 5.46 22.91 0.82
C TRP A 275 5.59 21.65 1.69
N ASN A 276 6.54 20.77 1.35
CA ASN A 276 6.73 19.46 1.99
C ASN A 276 7.97 19.44 2.92
N LYS A 277 8.24 20.54 3.63
CA LYS A 277 9.34 20.60 4.62
C LYS A 277 9.02 19.85 5.92
N SER A 278 7.74 19.75 6.25
CA SER A 278 7.21 19.00 7.40
C SER A 278 5.91 18.34 6.96
N SER A 279 5.65 17.10 7.39
CA SER A 279 4.39 16.41 7.11
C SER A 279 3.20 17.15 7.75
N ALA A 280 2.02 17.07 7.13
CA ALA A 280 0.77 17.54 7.72
C ALA A 280 0.36 16.67 8.92
N VAL A 281 -0.14 17.32 9.97
CA VAL A 281 -0.52 16.71 11.25
C VAL A 281 -1.87 17.27 11.68
N TYR A 282 -2.92 16.48 11.47
CA TYR A 282 -4.30 16.79 11.87
C TYR A 282 -4.62 16.30 13.28
N MET A 283 -3.81 15.39 13.80
CA MET A 283 -4.00 14.78 15.11
C MET A 283 -3.81 15.81 16.22
N THR A 284 -4.84 15.99 17.05
CA THR A 284 -4.77 16.78 18.28
C THR A 284 -4.14 15.98 19.42
N PRO A 285 -3.52 16.63 20.43
CA PRO A 285 -3.00 15.94 21.61
C PRO A 285 -4.07 15.16 22.37
N GLU A 286 -5.30 15.69 22.45
CA GLU A 286 -6.45 15.06 23.08
C GLU A 286 -6.82 13.76 22.37
N PHE A 287 -6.98 13.80 21.05
CA PHE A 287 -7.36 12.62 20.28
C PHE A 287 -6.23 11.58 20.24
N ARG A 288 -4.96 12.01 20.21
CA ARG A 288 -3.81 11.10 20.38
C ARG A 288 -3.90 10.34 21.70
N ARG A 289 -4.16 11.02 22.83
CA ARG A 289 -4.30 10.36 24.14
C ARG A 289 -5.44 9.34 24.11
N GLN A 290 -6.58 9.70 23.53
CA GLN A 290 -7.71 8.77 23.39
C GLN A 290 -7.31 7.50 22.63
N LEU A 291 -6.59 7.62 21.52
CA LEU A 291 -6.11 6.46 20.77
C LEU A 291 -5.10 5.63 21.58
N LEU A 292 -4.16 6.27 22.27
CA LEU A 292 -3.19 5.56 23.11
C LEU A 292 -3.88 4.77 24.24
N ASP A 293 -4.90 5.37 24.88
CA ASP A 293 -5.69 4.70 25.91
C ASP A 293 -6.52 3.55 25.33
N GLU A 294 -7.14 3.75 24.15
CA GLU A 294 -7.95 2.73 23.48
C GLU A 294 -7.15 1.48 23.07
N TYR A 295 -5.93 1.66 22.58
CA TYR A 295 -5.05 0.57 22.14
C TYR A 295 -4.10 0.10 23.23
N ARG A 296 -4.21 0.61 24.47
CA ARG A 296 -3.24 0.33 25.54
C ARG A 296 -3.07 -1.15 25.83
N ASP A 297 -4.17 -1.88 26.04
CA ASP A 297 -4.12 -3.30 26.37
C ASP A 297 -3.54 -4.13 25.21
N ASP A 298 -3.93 -3.80 23.98
CA ASP A 298 -3.38 -4.42 22.76
C ASP A 298 -1.87 -4.14 22.63
N ASN A 299 -1.43 -2.93 22.92
CA ASN A 299 -0.02 -2.54 22.92
C ASN A 299 0.81 -3.26 24.00
N LEU A 300 0.20 -3.56 25.16
CA LEU A 300 0.84 -4.39 26.18
C LEU A 300 1.02 -5.84 25.69
N THR A 301 0.06 -6.39 24.95
CA THR A 301 0.18 -7.71 24.31
C THR A 301 1.33 -7.74 23.30
N ILE A 302 1.43 -6.73 22.43
CA ILE A 302 2.57 -6.57 21.51
C ILE A 302 3.88 -6.60 22.28
N GLY A 303 3.97 -5.84 23.38
CA GLY A 303 5.19 -5.77 24.16
C GLY A 303 5.57 -7.10 24.81
N LYS A 304 4.57 -7.83 25.33
CA LYS A 304 4.74 -9.17 25.90
C LYS A 304 5.24 -10.17 24.85
N LEU A 305 4.61 -10.23 23.68
CA LEU A 305 4.96 -11.17 22.61
C LEU A 305 6.30 -10.81 21.94
N GLY A 306 6.55 -9.52 21.75
CA GLY A 306 7.75 -9.01 21.08
C GLY A 306 8.99 -8.91 21.96
N GLY A 307 8.84 -8.96 23.28
CA GLY A 307 9.96 -8.80 24.22
C GLY A 307 10.50 -7.38 24.32
N PHE A 308 9.67 -6.36 24.08
CA PHE A 308 10.01 -4.94 24.20
C PHE A 308 8.83 -4.16 24.79
N SER A 309 9.05 -2.94 25.30
CA SER A 309 7.95 -2.12 25.81
C SER A 309 7.36 -1.23 24.72
N PHE A 310 6.40 -1.74 23.95
CA PHE A 310 5.81 -0.97 22.84
C PHE A 310 5.11 0.29 23.33
N THR A 311 4.34 0.18 24.42
CA THR A 311 3.65 1.29 25.07
C THR A 311 4.62 2.40 25.47
N ASP A 312 5.74 2.08 26.14
CA ASP A 312 6.74 3.08 26.49
C ASP A 312 7.37 3.70 25.24
N MET A 313 7.66 2.89 24.22
CA MET A 313 8.25 3.36 22.97
C MET A 313 7.36 4.37 22.25
N ILE A 314 6.04 4.15 22.19
CA ILE A 314 5.10 5.08 21.55
C ILE A 314 4.83 6.31 22.42
N GLU A 315 4.72 6.17 23.75
CA GLU A 315 4.53 7.29 24.67
C GLU A 315 5.74 8.23 24.66
N GLN A 316 6.96 7.68 24.62
CA GLN A 316 8.20 8.43 24.52
C GLN A 316 8.54 8.86 23.08
N SER A 317 7.80 8.37 22.07
CA SER A 317 8.00 8.83 20.71
C SER A 317 7.56 10.28 20.60
N SER A 318 8.39 11.11 19.95
CA SER A 318 8.02 12.47 19.61
C SER A 318 6.90 12.40 18.58
N PHE A 319 5.69 12.77 18.97
CA PHE A 319 4.62 12.97 18.03
C PHE A 319 4.68 14.41 17.52
N PRO A 320 4.66 14.64 16.20
CA PRO A 320 4.67 15.98 15.65
C PRO A 320 3.51 16.82 16.19
N ASP A 321 3.73 18.10 16.46
CA ASP A 321 2.65 19.01 16.84
C ASP A 321 1.62 19.15 15.71
N TYR A 322 0.37 19.38 16.10
CA TYR A 322 -0.68 19.81 15.17
C TYR A 322 -0.18 21.01 14.37
N ASN A 323 -0.21 20.91 13.04
CA ASN A 323 0.43 21.91 12.17
C ASN A 323 -0.38 22.26 10.92
N ILE A 324 -1.71 22.09 10.99
CA ILE A 324 -2.58 22.49 9.90
C ILE A 324 -2.73 24.01 9.94
N GLY A 325 -2.36 24.65 8.82
CA GLY A 325 -2.55 26.07 8.62
C GLY A 325 -3.87 26.38 7.91
N ASP A 326 -4.20 27.67 7.84
CA ASP A 326 -5.33 28.16 7.06
C ASP A 326 -4.99 28.15 5.56
N TYR A 327 -5.81 27.49 4.73
CA TYR A 327 -5.65 27.49 3.27
C TYR A 327 -5.62 28.92 2.69
N ALA A 328 -6.38 29.85 3.26
CA ALA A 328 -6.40 31.25 2.83
C ALA A 328 -5.06 31.98 3.08
N SER A 329 -4.17 31.40 3.91
CA SER A 329 -2.84 31.94 4.18
C SER A 329 -1.77 31.50 3.16
N ILE A 330 -2.10 30.59 2.23
CA ILE A 330 -1.16 30.18 1.18
C ILE A 330 -1.02 31.32 0.16
N PRO A 331 0.22 31.70 -0.25
CA PRO A 331 0.41 32.73 -1.26
C PRO A 331 -0.38 32.42 -2.54
N GLY A 332 -1.21 33.37 -2.96
CA GLY A 332 -2.14 33.16 -4.08
C GLY A 332 -1.44 32.80 -5.39
N ASP A 333 -0.25 33.34 -5.64
CA ASP A 333 0.56 33.01 -6.82
C ASP A 333 1.04 31.55 -6.82
N GLU A 334 1.41 31.00 -5.66
CA GLU A 334 1.75 29.58 -5.51
C GLU A 334 0.52 28.69 -5.75
N VAL A 335 -0.63 29.01 -5.13
CA VAL A 335 -1.91 28.29 -5.36
C VAL A 335 -2.27 28.29 -6.85
N MET A 336 -2.13 29.44 -7.52
CA MET A 336 -2.41 29.57 -8.94
C MET A 336 -1.49 28.71 -9.83
N GLN A 337 -0.22 28.51 -9.45
CA GLN A 337 0.67 27.59 -10.17
C GLN A 337 0.17 26.16 -10.08
N VAL A 338 -0.20 25.71 -8.88
CA VAL A 338 -0.72 24.36 -8.67
C VAL A 338 -2.07 24.17 -9.36
N MET A 339 -2.96 25.16 -9.28
CA MET A 339 -4.24 25.14 -9.98
C MET A 339 -4.05 25.02 -11.49
N LYS A 340 -3.13 25.79 -12.09
CA LYS A 340 -2.83 25.69 -13.53
C LYS A 340 -2.39 24.27 -13.91
N LEU A 341 -1.52 23.65 -13.11
CA LEU A 341 -1.05 22.28 -13.34
C LEU A 341 -2.20 21.27 -13.27
N VAL A 342 -3.03 21.35 -12.23
CA VAL A 342 -4.19 20.46 -12.09
C VAL A 342 -5.17 20.67 -13.25
N MET A 343 -5.53 21.91 -13.56
CA MET A 343 -6.42 22.22 -14.68
C MET A 343 -5.87 21.74 -16.02
N GLN A 344 -4.56 21.87 -16.28
CA GLN A 344 -3.93 21.31 -17.45
C GLN A 344 -4.14 19.79 -17.51
N GLY A 345 -3.85 19.07 -16.41
CA GLY A 345 -4.11 17.63 -16.30
C GLY A 345 -5.59 17.26 -16.46
N LEU A 346 -6.52 18.15 -16.07
CA LEU A 346 -7.96 18.02 -16.29
C LEU A 346 -8.38 18.23 -17.75
N HIS A 347 -7.59 18.93 -18.56
CA HIS A 347 -7.89 19.20 -19.97
C HIS A 347 -7.09 18.32 -20.94
N THR A 348 -5.98 17.72 -20.51
CA THR A 348 -5.15 16.84 -21.34
C THR A 348 -5.25 15.38 -20.90
N ILE A 349 -5.15 14.46 -21.85
CA ILE A 349 -4.98 13.02 -21.56
C ILE A 349 -3.47 12.73 -21.67
N PRO A 350 -2.82 12.22 -20.61
CA PRO A 350 -1.42 11.79 -20.70
C PRO A 350 -1.22 10.80 -21.85
N GLU A 351 -0.09 10.88 -22.53
CA GLU A 351 0.22 10.06 -23.72
C GLU A 351 0.01 8.57 -23.46
N GLU A 352 0.51 8.06 -22.34
CA GLU A 352 0.34 6.67 -21.91
C GLU A 352 -1.14 6.23 -21.79
N ILE A 353 -2.03 7.12 -21.34
CA ILE A 353 -3.47 6.86 -21.25
C ILE A 353 -4.12 6.93 -22.63
N GLN A 354 -3.65 7.86 -23.47
CA GLN A 354 -4.13 8.02 -24.83
C GLN A 354 -3.82 6.76 -25.66
N GLU A 355 -2.57 6.27 -25.60
CA GLU A 355 -2.11 5.05 -26.26
C GLU A 355 -2.95 3.85 -25.85
N GLU A 356 -3.22 3.69 -24.55
CA GLU A 356 -4.08 2.60 -24.06
C GLU A 356 -5.51 2.69 -24.61
N VAL A 357 -6.11 3.88 -24.57
CA VAL A 357 -7.47 4.10 -25.08
C VAL A 357 -7.54 3.79 -26.56
N GLU A 358 -6.52 4.18 -27.34
CA GLU A 358 -6.43 3.90 -28.77
C GLU A 358 -6.23 2.42 -29.06
N ALA A 359 -5.34 1.74 -28.31
CA ALA A 359 -5.12 0.30 -28.42
C ALA A 359 -6.40 -0.48 -28.09
N GLY A 360 -7.14 -0.08 -27.05
CA GLY A 360 -8.44 -0.67 -26.71
C GLY A 360 -9.50 -0.44 -27.80
N ARG A 361 -9.51 0.74 -28.44
CA ARG A 361 -10.37 1.02 -29.61
C ARG A 361 -10.01 0.15 -30.81
N ALA A 362 -8.72 -0.04 -31.09
CA ALA A 362 -8.24 -0.87 -32.19
C ALA A 362 -8.69 -2.34 -31.99
N ARG A 363 -8.45 -2.92 -30.81
CA ARG A 363 -8.91 -4.27 -30.46
C ARG A 363 -10.42 -4.46 -30.66
N ARG A 364 -11.23 -3.46 -30.30
CA ARG A 364 -12.70 -3.53 -30.50
C ARG A 364 -13.12 -3.43 -31.97
N ARG A 365 -12.39 -2.67 -32.79
CA ARG A 365 -12.62 -2.59 -34.24
C ARG A 365 -12.33 -3.94 -34.90
N GLU A 366 -11.25 -4.60 -34.49
CA GLU A 366 -10.87 -5.94 -34.97
C GLU A 366 -11.85 -7.02 -34.51
N ALA A 367 -12.31 -6.96 -33.25
CA ALA A 367 -13.25 -7.92 -32.68
C ALA A 367 -14.69 -7.77 -33.20
N THR A 368 -15.06 -6.60 -33.75
CA THR A 368 -16.39 -6.39 -34.32
C THR A 368 -16.38 -6.93 -35.76
N PRO A 369 -17.01 -8.09 -36.06
CA PRO A 369 -17.05 -8.59 -37.42
C PRO A 369 -17.67 -7.52 -38.33
N PRO A 370 -17.18 -7.36 -39.57
CA PRO A 370 -17.72 -6.38 -40.49
C PRO A 370 -19.22 -6.60 -40.56
N ARG A 371 -20.01 -5.61 -40.14
CA ARG A 371 -21.48 -5.65 -40.22
C ARG A 371 -21.79 -5.99 -41.67
N ARG A 372 -22.19 -7.24 -41.95
CA ARG A 372 -22.72 -7.63 -43.25
C ARG A 372 -23.80 -6.61 -43.54
N ARG A 373 -23.57 -5.73 -44.54
CA ARG A 373 -24.56 -4.76 -44.97
C ARG A 373 -25.82 -5.57 -45.22
N SER A 374 -26.82 -5.40 -44.37
CA SER A 374 -28.10 -6.06 -44.53
C SER A 374 -28.56 -5.78 -45.95
N ILE A 375 -28.82 -6.84 -46.72
CA ILE A 375 -29.31 -6.77 -48.10
C ILE A 375 -30.55 -5.85 -48.20
N ARG A 376 -31.30 -5.65 -47.10
CA ARG A 376 -32.40 -4.67 -47.01
C ARG A 376 -32.00 -3.21 -47.24
N SER A 377 -30.73 -2.84 -47.04
CA SER A 377 -30.22 -1.49 -47.34
C SER A 377 -29.84 -1.30 -48.81
N ILE A 378 -29.59 -2.40 -49.53
CA ILE A 378 -29.34 -2.40 -50.98
C ILE A 378 -30.67 -2.43 -51.74
N LEU A 379 -31.70 -3.10 -51.22
CA LEU A 379 -33.03 -3.19 -51.85
C LEU A 379 -33.95 -1.97 -51.60
N ARG A 380 -33.46 -0.89 -50.98
CA ARG A 380 -34.21 0.37 -50.78
C ARG A 380 -33.67 1.54 -51.61
N ARG A 381 -32.70 1.29 -52.48
CA ARG A 381 -32.35 2.15 -53.62
C ARG A 381 -32.77 1.42 -54.88
#